data_AF-V5WJH5-F1
#
_entry.id   AF-V5WJH5-F1
#
_cell.length_a   1.000
_cell.length_b   1.000
_cell.length_c   1.000
_cell.angle_alpha   90.00
_cell.angle_beta   90.00
_cell.angle_gamma   90.00
#
_symmetry.space_group_name_H-M   'P 1'
#
loop_
_entity.id
_entity.type
_entity.pdbx_description
1 polymer ?
#
loop_
_entity_poly.entity_id
_entity_poly.type
_entity_poly.pdbx_seq_one_letter_code
_entity_poly.pdbx_strand_id
1 'polypeptide(L)'
;MSKQIEVTVDPIIRPFAETYRTETLSNLDRLEQLFENSDYVQIREIAHRLKGEGGTYGFDEVSKQGQLLQKMCDDGDFAAIPGVIQHLRHFLLNVRIC
;
A
#
# COMPACT_ATOMS: atom_id res chain seq x y z
N MET A 1 9.67 -20.06 -12.56
CA MET A 1 10.45 -18.79 -12.54
C MET A 1 9.52 -17.69 -12.08
N SER A 2 9.63 -17.26 -10.82
CA SER A 2 8.84 -16.16 -10.28
C SER A 2 9.32 -14.87 -10.94
N LYS A 3 8.45 -14.20 -11.70
CA LYS A 3 8.77 -12.92 -12.34
C LYS A 3 9.02 -11.90 -11.23
N GLN A 4 10.25 -11.42 -11.10
CA GLN A 4 10.59 -10.40 -10.12
C GLN A 4 9.82 -9.12 -10.47
N ILE A 5 9.18 -8.50 -9.47
CA ILE A 5 8.43 -7.26 -9.67
C ILE A 5 9.45 -6.13 -9.65
N GLU A 6 9.65 -5.43 -10.77
CA GLU A 6 10.59 -4.33 -10.85
C GLU A 6 9.86 -3.00 -10.72
N VAL A 7 10.37 -2.14 -9.84
CA VAL A 7 9.95 -0.75 -9.74
C VAL A 7 11.17 0.11 -10.06
N THR A 8 11.08 0.83 -11.18
CA THR A 8 12.08 1.81 -11.58
C THR A 8 11.82 3.11 -10.83
N VAL A 9 12.81 3.56 -10.06
CA VAL A 9 12.71 4.80 -9.29
C VAL A 9 13.73 5.79 -9.83
N ASP A 10 13.36 7.07 -9.85
CA ASP A 10 14.34 8.13 -10.13
C ASP A 10 15.56 7.98 -9.19
N PRO A 11 16.80 7.99 -9.71
CA PRO A 11 18.01 7.85 -8.88
C PRO A 11 18.10 8.84 -7.71
N ILE A 12 17.52 10.03 -7.85
CA ILE A 12 17.45 11.07 -6.81
C ILE A 12 16.53 10.62 -5.67
N ILE A 13 15.42 9.94 -6.00
CA ILE A 13 14.38 9.52 -5.04
C ILE A 13 14.67 8.13 -4.45
N ARG A 14 15.47 7.31 -5.13
CA ARG A 14 15.78 5.92 -4.74
C ARG A 14 16.15 5.72 -3.25
N PRO A 15 16.96 6.59 -2.60
CA PRO A 15 17.24 6.44 -1.16
C PRO A 15 15.99 6.48 -0.28
N PHE A 16 14.98 7.26 -0.68
CA PHE A 16 13.71 7.41 0.03
C PHE A 16 12.72 6.29 -0.28
N ALA A 17 12.86 5.60 -1.42
CA ALA A 17 11.98 4.51 -1.81
C ALA A 17 12.06 3.30 -0.86
N GLU A 18 13.24 3.00 -0.30
CA GLU A 18 13.40 1.94 0.70
C GLU A 18 12.75 2.31 2.05
N THR A 19 12.90 3.56 2.47
CA THR A 19 12.21 4.09 3.65
C THR A 19 10.69 4.02 3.45
N TYR A 20 10.20 4.52 2.31
CA TYR A 20 8.79 4.45 1.95
C TYR A 20 8.26 3.03 1.95
N ARG A 21 9.00 2.06 1.41
CA ARG A 21 8.63 0.63 1.45
C ARG A 21 8.46 0.13 2.88
N THR A 22 9.39 0.47 3.77
CA THR A 22 9.38 0.05 5.17
C THR A 22 8.24 0.70 5.96
N GLU A 23 8.00 1.99 5.74
CA GLU A 23 6.89 2.72 6.34
C GLU A 23 5.54 2.19 5.85
N THR A 24 5.44 1.87 4.54
CA THR A 24 4.24 1.28 3.96
C THR A 24 3.95 -0.09 4.55
N LEU A 25 4.96 -0.94 4.74
CA LEU A 25 4.79 -2.23 5.43
C LEU A 25 4.25 -2.06 6.85
N SER A 26 4.76 -1.07 7.60
CA SER A 26 4.25 -0.74 8.95
C SER A 26 2.80 -0.25 8.90
N ASN A 27 2.42 0.51 7.87
CA ASN A 27 1.03 0.92 7.65
C ASN A 27 0.12 -0.29 7.38
N LEU A 28 0.60 -1.35 6.71
CA LEU A 28 -0.19 -2.56 6.48
C LEU A 28 -0.47 -3.31 7.79
N ASP A 29 0.53 -3.43 8.68
CA ASP A 29 0.32 -4.01 10.02
C ASP A 29 -0.74 -3.23 10.80
N ARG A 30 -0.71 -1.89 10.69
CA ARG A 30 -1.74 -1.04 11.30
C ARG A 30 -3.11 -1.21 10.66
N LEU A 31 -3.19 -1.36 9.34
CA LEU A 31 -4.45 -1.61 8.63
C LEU A 31 -5.11 -2.92 9.08
N GLU A 32 -4.33 -3.98 9.31
CA GLU A 32 -4.84 -5.26 9.84
C GLU A 32 -5.46 -5.05 11.23
N GLN A 33 -4.75 -4.36 12.13
CA GLN A 33 -5.26 -4.05 13.47
C GLN A 33 -6.52 -3.18 13.45
N LEU A 34 -6.58 -2.17 12.59
CA LEU A 34 -7.76 -1.32 12.47
C LEU A 34 -8.95 -2.10 11.91
N PHE A 35 -8.71 -3.04 10.99
CA PHE A 35 -9.76 -3.89 10.42
C PHE A 35 -10.36 -4.82 11.48
N GLU A 36 -9.52 -5.46 12.30
CA GLU A 36 -9.97 -6.28 13.44
C GLU A 36 -10.85 -5.48 14.42
N ASN A 37 -10.53 -4.19 14.61
CA ASN A 37 -11.29 -3.28 15.47
C ASN A 37 -12.46 -2.57 14.76
N SER A 38 -12.72 -2.89 13.48
CA SER A 38 -13.75 -2.22 12.66
C SER A 38 -13.60 -0.69 12.58
N ASP A 39 -12.37 -0.17 12.71
CA ASP A 39 -12.07 1.26 12.60
C ASP A 39 -11.84 1.66 11.14
N TYR A 40 -12.93 1.66 10.38
CA TYR A 40 -12.91 1.96 8.95
C TYR A 40 -12.64 3.44 8.64
N VAL A 41 -12.83 4.33 9.62
CA VAL A 41 -12.49 5.75 9.50
C VAL A 41 -10.98 5.91 9.40
N GLN A 42 -10.23 5.28 10.31
CA GLN A 42 -8.77 5.32 10.27
C GLN A 42 -8.18 4.55 9.08
N ILE A 43 -8.81 3.44 8.66
CA ILE A 43 -8.41 2.73 7.43
C ILE A 43 -8.50 3.67 6.23
N ARG A 44 -9.59 4.44 6.12
CA ARG A 44 -9.77 5.41 5.04
C ARG A 44 -8.68 6.49 5.02
N GLU A 45 -8.25 6.97 6.18
CA GLU A 45 -7.17 7.96 6.29
C GLU A 45 -5.82 7.40 5.83
N ILE A 46 -5.49 6.15 6.19
CA ILE A 46 -4.31 5.47 5.68
C ILE A 46 -4.42 5.26 4.17
N ALA A 47 -5.58 4.79 3.69
CA ALA A 47 -5.83 4.55 2.27
C ALA A 47 -5.65 5.82 1.41
N HIS A 48 -6.12 6.98 1.92
CA HIS A 48 -5.93 8.27 1.27
C HIS A 48 -4.45 8.64 1.11
N ARG A 49 -3.63 8.39 2.13
CA ARG A 49 -2.18 8.63 2.08
C ARG A 49 -1.49 7.70 1.10
N LEU A 50 -1.76 6.39 1.17
CA LEU A 50 -1.21 5.40 0.25
C LEU A 50 -1.53 5.73 -1.22
N LYS A 51 -2.77 6.18 -1.48
CA LYS A 51 -3.18 6.67 -2.79
C LYS A 51 -2.29 7.81 -3.31
N GLY A 52 -1.98 8.79 -2.46
CA GLY A 52 -1.22 9.99 -2.85
C GLY A 52 0.29 9.79 -2.92
N GLU A 53 0.85 8.92 -2.09
CA GLU A 53 2.30 8.82 -1.90
C GLU A 53 2.98 7.81 -2.85
N GLY A 54 2.31 6.70 -3.20
CA GLY A 54 2.92 5.59 -3.95
C GLY A 54 3.58 6.00 -5.27
N GLY A 55 2.88 6.77 -6.10
CA GLY A 55 3.39 7.25 -7.39
C GLY A 55 4.65 8.13 -7.27
N THR A 56 4.81 8.88 -6.16
CA THR A 56 6.01 9.72 -5.94
C THR A 56 7.28 8.88 -5.83
N TYR A 57 7.15 7.67 -5.30
CA TYR A 57 8.27 6.75 -5.05
C TYR A 57 8.36 5.62 -6.08
N GLY A 58 7.58 5.66 -7.16
CA GLY A 58 7.53 4.62 -8.21
C GLY A 58 6.65 3.41 -7.85
N PHE A 59 5.95 3.43 -6.72
CA PHE A 59 5.05 2.36 -6.28
C PHE A 59 3.62 2.62 -6.72
N ASP A 60 3.39 2.72 -8.03
CA ASP A 60 2.06 2.97 -8.61
C ASP A 60 1.00 1.97 -8.15
N GLU A 61 1.42 0.71 -7.91
CA GLU A 61 0.54 -0.32 -7.37
C GLU A 61 0.05 0.05 -5.96
N VAL A 62 0.89 0.65 -5.12
CA VAL A 62 0.46 1.14 -3.79
C VAL A 62 -0.59 2.23 -3.94
N SER A 63 -0.40 3.17 -4.88
CA SER A 63 -1.39 4.21 -5.16
C SER A 63 -2.73 3.62 -5.64
N LYS A 64 -2.71 2.62 -6.53
CA LYS A 64 -3.92 1.96 -7.03
C LYS A 64 -4.68 1.23 -5.92
N GLN A 65 -3.98 0.47 -5.10
CA GLN A 65 -4.61 -0.27 -4.00
C GLN A 65 -5.07 0.67 -2.88
N GLY A 66 -4.36 1.76 -2.61
CA GLY A 66 -4.81 2.83 -1.72
C GLY A 66 -6.13 3.47 -2.19
N GLN A 67 -6.28 3.72 -3.50
CA GLN A 67 -7.54 4.18 -4.07
C GLN A 67 -8.67 3.16 -3.89
N LEU A 68 -8.38 1.87 -4.09
CA LEU A 68 -9.35 0.80 -3.92
C LEU A 68 -9.81 0.67 -2.45
N LEU A 69 -8.88 0.70 -1.50
CA LEU A 69 -9.19 0.71 -0.07
C LEU A 69 -10.04 1.92 0.31
N GLN A 70 -9.70 3.10 -0.19
CA GLN A 70 -10.47 4.31 0.09
C GLN A 70 -11.91 4.16 -0.42
N LYS A 71 -12.08 3.62 -1.64
CA LYS A 71 -13.41 3.36 -2.23
C LYS A 71 -14.21 2.33 -1.41
N MET A 72 -13.59 1.24 -0.97
CA MET A 72 -14.23 0.25 -0.09
C MET A 72 -14.74 0.89 1.21
N CYS A 73 -13.95 1.80 1.79
CA CYS A 73 -14.37 2.56 2.96
C CYS A 73 -15.54 3.51 2.67
N ASP A 74 -15.49 4.23 1.55
CA ASP A 74 -16.53 5.18 1.14
C ASP A 74 -17.85 4.46 0.79
N ASP A 75 -17.78 3.27 0.18
CA ASP A 75 -18.94 2.47 -0.22
C ASP A 75 -19.49 1.57 0.92
N GLY A 76 -18.74 1.41 2.02
CA GLY A 76 -19.09 0.51 3.12
C GLY A 76 -18.91 -0.98 2.82
N ASP A 77 -18.19 -1.32 1.74
CA ASP A 77 -17.91 -2.70 1.33
C ASP A 77 -16.54 -3.16 1.85
N PHE A 78 -16.52 -3.65 3.09
CA PHE A 78 -15.29 -4.00 3.79
C PHE A 78 -14.80 -5.43 3.53
N ALA A 79 -15.59 -6.25 2.85
CA ALA A 79 -15.34 -7.70 2.75
C ALA A 79 -13.99 -8.03 2.08
N ALA A 80 -13.54 -7.19 1.16
CA ALA A 80 -12.33 -7.39 0.38
C ALA A 80 -11.08 -6.70 0.96
N ILE A 81 -11.20 -5.89 2.02
CA ILE A 81 -10.07 -5.15 2.61
C ILE A 81 -8.89 -6.08 2.98
N PRO A 82 -9.09 -7.23 3.66
CA PRO A 82 -7.98 -8.13 4.00
C PRO A 82 -7.22 -8.64 2.78
N GLY A 83 -7.92 -8.91 1.67
CA GLY A 83 -7.30 -9.35 0.41
C GLY A 83 -6.43 -8.26 -0.21
N VAL A 84 -6.87 -7.00 -0.15
CA VAL A 84 -6.09 -5.85 -0.63
C VAL A 84 -4.82 -5.65 0.20
N ILE A 85 -4.94 -5.76 1.54
CA ILE A 85 -3.78 -5.67 2.44
C ILE A 85 -2.76 -6.78 2.14
N GLN A 86 -3.22 -8.02 1.98
CA GLN A 86 -2.35 -9.15 1.65
C GLN A 86 -1.65 -8.97 0.30
N HIS A 87 -2.38 -8.49 -0.72
CA HIS A 87 -1.81 -8.20 -2.04
C HIS A 87 -0.72 -7.13 -1.95
N LEU A 88 -0.97 -6.02 -1.24
CA LEU A 88 0.02 -4.98 -0.98
C LEU A 88 1.27 -5.52 -0.27
N ARG A 89 1.08 -6.35 0.76
CA ARG A 89 2.19 -6.95 1.51
C ARG A 89 3.04 -7.84 0.60
N HIS A 90 2.41 -8.69 -0.21
CA HIS A 90 3.11 -9.53 -1.17
C HIS A 90 3.88 -8.69 -2.19
N PHE A 91 3.27 -7.64 -2.73
CA PHE A 91 3.92 -6.72 -3.66
C PHE A 91 5.18 -6.08 -3.05
N LEU A 92 5.07 -5.48 -1.86
CA LEU A 92 6.19 -4.78 -1.20
C LEU A 92 7.33 -5.69 -0.75
N LEU A 93 7.06 -6.96 -0.48
CA LEU A 93 8.08 -7.95 -0.12
C LEU A 93 8.83 -8.52 -1.33
N ASN A 94 8.23 -8.47 -2.52
CA ASN A 94 8.79 -9.07 -3.74
C ASN A 94 9.27 -8.05 -4.78
N VAL A 95 9.05 -6.76 -4.53
CA VAL A 95 9.52 -5.69 -5.40
C VAL A 95 11.02 -5.49 -5.28
N ARG A 96 11.69 -5.37 -6.43
CA ARG A 96 13.07 -4.95 -6.56
C ARG A 96 13.09 -3.49 -7.02
N ILE A 97 13.73 -2.65 -6.22
CA ILE A 97 13.91 -1.23 -6.52
C ILE A 97 15.16 -1.08 -7.39
N CYS A 98 14.94 -0.76 -8.67
CA CYS A 98 15.98 -0.62 -9.69
C CYS A 98 16.28 0.85 -9.96
#